data_AF-A0A6G1CMY7-F1
#
_entry.id   AF-A0A6G1CMY7-F1
#
_cell.length_a   1.000
_cell.length_b   1.000
_cell.length_c   1.000
_cell.angle_alpha   90.00
_cell.angle_beta   90.00
_cell.angle_gamma   90.00
#
_symmetry.space_group_name_H-M   'P 1'
#
loop_
_entity.id
_entity.type
_entity.pdbx_description
1 polymer ?
#
loop_
_entity_poly.entity_id
_entity_poly.type
_entity_poly.pdbx_seq_one_letter_code
_entity_poly.pdbx_strand_id
1 'polypeptide(L)'
;MCDVRRGGASWYVLTHDIWLTTSLYIDGDRGGRRDHRREDDEAVDRAVRGLDNGGGVREGGWGAYLANHYSRSADVVLRGYNMRWAAMVVDRAVVVGAAWPAAVTVCFGANDASLPDRASKLQHVPLPEYKENLRAICDLLLARWPSVVVILVTPPPIHDHARVRYQCGDGCSGLPERTNESAGAYARACVEVAAERGLRAIDIWSKMQRFPGWENSSLRDGLHLTPRGNRMVFEEVVFALKDASLGLDALPADLPLFCDTDPNNPVKSFHE
;
A
#
# COMPACT_ATOMS: atom_id res chain seq x y z
N MET A 1 37.31 -17.95 13.14
CA MET A 1 36.66 -16.91 12.32
C MET A 1 35.17 -17.14 12.47
N CYS A 2 34.56 -16.52 13.47
CA CYS A 2 33.21 -16.84 13.93
C CYS A 2 32.17 -16.24 12.98
N ASP A 3 31.28 -17.12 12.50
CA ASP A 3 30.03 -16.86 11.80
C ASP A 3 29.13 -15.99 12.71
N VAL A 4 28.99 -14.70 12.38
CA VAL A 4 28.10 -13.78 13.10
C VAL A 4 26.75 -13.79 12.41
N ARG A 5 25.97 -14.86 12.62
CA ARG A 5 24.52 -14.82 12.44
C ARG A 5 23.93 -14.11 13.66
N ARG A 6 23.85 -12.78 13.61
CA ARG A 6 23.15 -11.98 14.62
C ARG A 6 21.67 -11.93 14.27
N GLY A 7 20.87 -12.67 15.04
CA GLY A 7 19.42 -12.70 14.96
C GLY A 7 18.79 -11.55 15.73
N GLY A 8 18.74 -10.37 15.12
CA GLY A 8 17.60 -9.48 15.33
C GLY A 8 16.52 -9.93 14.35
N ALA A 9 15.35 -10.35 14.83
CA ALA A 9 14.26 -10.74 13.96
C ALA A 9 13.69 -9.48 13.30
N SER A 10 14.23 -9.06 12.15
CA SER A 10 13.60 -8.03 11.32
C SER A 10 12.32 -8.63 10.73
N TRP A 11 11.18 -8.29 11.31
CA TRP A 11 9.87 -8.68 10.80
C TRP A 11 9.47 -7.68 9.73
N TYR A 12 9.31 -8.15 8.48
CA TYR A 12 8.81 -7.29 7.40
C TYR A 12 7.30 -7.46 7.26
N VAL A 13 6.57 -6.35 7.35
CA VAL A 13 5.20 -6.24 6.83
C VAL A 13 5.33 -5.60 5.46
N LEU A 14 5.15 -6.40 4.42
CA LEU A 14 5.07 -5.87 3.07
C LEU A 14 3.64 -5.41 2.80
N THR A 15 3.49 -4.18 2.35
CA THR A 15 2.18 -3.72 1.86
C THR A 15 2.24 -3.36 0.40
N HIS A 16 1.28 -3.88 -0.36
CA HIS A 16 1.06 -3.43 -1.72
C HIS A 16 -0.01 -2.35 -1.72
N ASP A 17 0.34 -1.15 -2.20
CA ASP A 17 -0.54 0.00 -2.33
C ASP A 17 -0.58 0.44 -3.79
N ILE A 18 -1.75 0.36 -4.42
CA ILE A 18 -2.10 1.22 -5.55
C ILE A 18 -3.49 1.78 -5.30
N TRP A 19 -3.51 2.86 -4.52
CA TRP A 19 -4.53 3.90 -4.64
C TRP A 19 -3.82 5.22 -4.91
N LEU A 20 -3.10 5.20 -6.05
CA LEU A 20 -2.36 6.28 -6.70
C LEU A 20 -1.40 7.06 -5.76
N THR A 21 -0.34 6.38 -5.32
CA THR A 21 1.00 7.00 -5.17
C THR A 21 2.07 5.92 -5.29
N THR A 22 2.60 5.74 -6.49
CA THR A 22 3.94 5.17 -6.70
C THR A 22 4.47 5.79 -7.99
N SER A 23 5.51 6.62 -7.93
CA SER A 23 6.89 6.14 -8.13
C SER A 23 7.93 7.08 -7.51
N LEU A 24 9.01 6.54 -6.93
CA LEU A 24 10.39 6.82 -7.35
C LEU A 24 11.39 5.79 -6.77
N TYR A 25 12.32 5.36 -7.63
CA TYR A 25 13.59 4.70 -7.29
C TYR A 25 14.66 5.80 -7.21
N ILE A 26 15.40 5.92 -6.11
CA ILE A 26 16.62 6.74 -6.08
C ILE A 26 17.80 5.81 -5.88
N ASP A 27 18.68 5.79 -6.87
CA ASP A 27 20.10 5.50 -6.67
C ASP A 27 20.92 6.61 -7.34
N GLY A 28 21.93 7.08 -6.60
CA GLY A 28 23.17 7.70 -7.07
C GLY A 28 23.13 9.00 -7.89
N ASP A 29 23.31 10.12 -7.19
CA ASP A 29 24.33 11.15 -7.45
C ASP A 29 24.79 11.40 -8.91
N ARG A 30 24.49 12.60 -9.46
CA ARG A 30 25.49 13.47 -10.10
C ARG A 30 25.11 14.94 -9.93
N GLY A 31 25.98 15.67 -9.24
CA GLY A 31 25.84 17.10 -8.96
C GLY A 31 25.84 18.04 -10.18
N GLY A 32 25.29 19.23 -9.95
CA GLY A 32 25.37 20.37 -10.87
C GLY A 32 24.59 21.58 -10.35
N ARG A 33 25.27 22.47 -9.63
CA ARG A 33 24.76 23.81 -9.25
C ARG A 33 24.35 24.60 -10.49
N ARG A 34 23.19 25.27 -10.47
CA ARG A 34 23.03 26.68 -10.91
C ARG A 34 21.95 27.40 -10.11
N ASP A 35 22.32 28.62 -9.74
CA ASP A 35 21.58 29.68 -9.06
C ASP A 35 20.68 30.43 -10.07
N HIS A 36 19.48 30.86 -9.68
CA HIS A 36 18.91 32.19 -9.99
C HIS A 36 17.63 32.47 -9.18
N ARG A 37 17.55 33.69 -8.66
CA ARG A 37 16.53 34.24 -7.77
C ARG A 37 15.29 34.77 -8.52
N ARG A 38 14.15 34.66 -7.82
CA ARG A 38 13.02 35.61 -7.66
C ARG A 38 12.34 36.19 -8.92
N GLU A 39 11.17 35.60 -9.24
CA GLU A 39 9.92 36.25 -9.66
C GLU A 39 8.76 35.30 -9.21
N ASP A 40 8.38 35.32 -7.93
CA ASP A 40 7.23 36.04 -7.33
C ASP A 40 5.85 35.36 -7.57
N ASP A 41 5.69 34.26 -6.82
CA ASP A 41 4.59 33.86 -5.91
C ASP A 41 3.18 33.48 -6.40
N GLU A 42 2.58 34.04 -7.46
CA GLU A 42 1.23 33.59 -7.88
C GLU A 42 1.24 32.35 -8.80
N ALA A 43 2.31 32.17 -9.58
CA ALA A 43 2.54 30.96 -10.36
C ALA A 43 2.96 29.79 -9.46
N VAL A 44 3.60 30.08 -8.33
CA VAL A 44 4.02 29.09 -7.34
C VAL A 44 2.81 28.47 -6.66
N ASP A 45 1.77 29.22 -6.29
CA ASP A 45 0.57 28.64 -5.66
C ASP A 45 -0.24 27.75 -6.62
N ARG A 46 -0.23 28.08 -7.93
CA ARG A 46 -0.85 27.24 -8.97
C ARG A 46 0.01 26.02 -9.32
N ALA A 47 1.33 26.14 -9.24
CA ALA A 47 2.27 25.03 -9.40
C ALA A 47 2.29 24.11 -8.17
N VAL A 48 2.10 24.62 -6.95
CA VAL A 48 1.97 23.82 -5.71
C VAL A 48 0.70 22.97 -5.74
N ARG A 49 -0.37 23.43 -6.41
CA ARG A 49 -1.58 22.62 -6.67
C ARG A 49 -1.44 21.70 -7.89
N GLY A 50 -0.48 21.95 -8.77
CA GLY A 50 -0.25 21.21 -10.02
C GLY A 50 0.98 20.28 -10.03
N LEU A 51 1.78 20.26 -8.96
CA LEU A 51 3.04 19.51 -8.86
C LEU A 51 3.07 18.51 -7.69
N ASP A 52 1.93 18.04 -7.21
CA ASP A 52 1.86 16.94 -6.24
C ASP A 52 1.96 15.55 -6.95
N ASN A 53 2.87 15.46 -7.94
CA ASN A 53 3.14 14.28 -8.76
C ASN A 53 4.41 13.51 -8.32
N GLY A 54 4.90 13.73 -7.10
CA GLY A 54 6.08 13.05 -6.55
C GLY A 54 5.70 11.86 -5.66
N GLY A 55 6.07 10.63 -6.08
CA GLY A 55 5.74 9.38 -5.37
C GLY A 55 6.57 9.10 -4.12
N GLY A 56 6.36 9.87 -3.05
CA GLY A 56 6.83 9.60 -1.70
C GLY A 56 5.75 9.02 -0.78
N VAL A 57 6.16 8.52 0.41
CA VAL A 57 5.24 8.24 1.52
C VAL A 57 4.52 9.55 1.86
N ARG A 58 3.23 9.65 1.54
CA ARG A 58 2.47 10.85 1.89
C ARG A 58 2.19 10.87 3.38
N GLU A 59 2.43 12.01 4.01
CA GLU A 59 2.01 12.25 5.39
C GLU A 59 0.50 11.94 5.51
N GLY A 60 0.16 11.03 6.42
CA GLY A 60 -1.23 10.58 6.62
C GLY A 60 -1.71 9.43 5.73
N GLY A 61 -0.84 8.78 4.94
CA GLY A 61 -1.15 7.52 4.27
C GLY A 61 -1.25 6.33 5.24
N TRP A 62 -2.07 5.33 4.93
CA TRP A 62 -2.24 4.14 5.80
C TRP A 62 -0.95 3.33 5.96
N GLY A 63 -0.10 3.28 4.93
CA GLY A 63 1.25 2.69 5.03
C GLY A 63 2.17 3.45 5.99
N ALA A 64 2.05 4.79 6.05
CA ALA A 64 2.77 5.60 7.04
C ALA A 64 2.24 5.36 8.46
N TYR A 65 0.92 5.21 8.62
CA TYR A 65 0.33 4.83 9.89
C TYR A 65 0.79 3.45 10.37
N LEU A 66 0.91 2.46 9.46
CA LEU A 66 1.49 1.16 9.77
C LEU A 66 2.94 1.28 10.20
N ALA A 67 3.78 1.98 9.44
CA ALA A 67 5.20 2.17 9.76
C ALA A 67 5.37 2.83 11.15
N ASN A 68 4.54 3.82 11.46
CA ASN A 68 4.54 4.44 12.78
C ASN A 68 4.04 3.49 13.88
N HIS A 69 2.98 2.72 13.63
CA HIS A 69 2.40 1.79 14.60
C HIS A 69 3.39 0.68 14.99
N TYR A 70 4.11 0.14 14.01
CA TYR A 70 5.10 -0.93 14.20
C TYR A 70 6.52 -0.42 14.48
N SER A 71 6.68 0.89 14.71
CA SER A 71 7.99 1.48 15.00
C SER A 71 8.67 0.77 16.18
N ARG A 72 9.92 0.33 15.97
CA ARG A 72 10.73 -0.47 16.90
C ARG A 72 10.27 -1.91 17.14
N SER A 73 9.32 -2.42 16.36
CA SER A 73 8.82 -3.80 16.44
C SER A 73 8.89 -4.54 15.09
N ALA A 74 8.64 -3.84 13.98
CA ALA A 74 8.71 -4.41 12.63
C ALA A 74 9.00 -3.33 11.58
N ASP A 75 9.66 -3.75 10.50
CA ASP A 75 9.87 -2.92 9.32
C ASP A 75 8.64 -2.98 8.41
N VAL A 76 8.14 -1.81 8.00
CA VAL A 76 7.05 -1.71 7.03
C VAL A 76 7.61 -1.31 5.68
N VAL A 77 7.44 -2.18 4.70
CA VAL A 77 7.96 -1.99 3.34
C VAL A 77 6.80 -1.75 2.40
N LEU A 78 6.77 -0.59 1.75
CA LEU A 78 5.76 -0.25 0.74
C LEU A 78 6.26 -0.59 -0.67
N ARG A 79 5.41 -1.25 -1.47
CA ARG A 79 5.67 -1.56 -2.89
C ARG A 79 4.42 -1.33 -3.73
N GLY A 80 4.55 -0.62 -4.85
CA GLY A 80 3.44 -0.40 -5.78
C GLY A 80 3.87 -0.66 -7.21
N TYR A 81 3.10 -1.50 -7.91
CA TYR A 81 3.29 -1.86 -9.32
C TYR A 81 1.93 -2.07 -9.97
N ASN A 82 1.76 -1.78 -11.25
CA ASN A 82 0.54 -2.23 -11.95
C ASN A 82 0.39 -3.76 -11.84
N MET A 83 -0.83 -4.28 -11.72
CA MET A 83 -1.11 -5.72 -11.57
C MET A 83 -0.42 -6.58 -12.64
N ARG A 84 -0.45 -6.16 -13.90
CA ARG A 84 0.21 -6.90 -15.00
C ARG A 84 1.73 -6.92 -14.85
N TRP A 85 2.31 -5.95 -14.16
CA TRP A 85 3.75 -5.92 -13.87
C TRP A 85 4.07 -6.65 -12.56
N ALA A 86 3.14 -6.70 -11.61
CA ALA A 86 3.33 -7.32 -10.30
C ALA A 86 3.80 -8.77 -10.42
N ALA A 87 3.19 -9.58 -11.30
CA ALA A 87 3.62 -10.96 -11.54
C ALA A 87 5.05 -11.07 -12.11
N MET A 88 5.52 -10.07 -12.85
CA MET A 88 6.87 -10.06 -13.43
C MET A 88 7.94 -9.60 -12.45
N VAL A 89 7.56 -8.78 -11.46
CA VAL A 89 8.51 -8.13 -10.56
C VAL A 89 8.46 -8.65 -9.15
N VAL A 90 7.45 -9.43 -8.75
CA VAL A 90 7.28 -9.97 -7.39
C VAL A 90 8.55 -10.66 -6.86
N ASP A 91 9.25 -11.42 -7.70
CA ASP A 91 10.54 -12.06 -7.35
C ASP A 91 11.64 -11.05 -7.00
N ARG A 92 11.60 -9.84 -7.57
CA ARG A 92 12.57 -8.75 -7.33
C ARG A 92 12.05 -7.74 -6.31
N ALA A 93 10.74 -7.58 -6.22
CA ALA A 93 10.05 -6.54 -5.47
C ALA A 93 9.96 -6.85 -3.99
N VAL A 94 9.86 -8.13 -3.63
CA VAL A 94 9.68 -8.59 -2.26
C VAL A 94 11.00 -9.00 -1.60
N VAL A 95 12.11 -9.07 -2.35
CA VAL A 95 13.43 -9.32 -1.76
C VAL A 95 13.92 -8.04 -1.07
N VAL A 96 13.71 -7.97 0.24
CA VAL A 96 14.34 -6.96 1.11
C VAL A 96 15.22 -7.69 2.11
N GLY A 97 16.52 -7.69 1.84
CA GLY A 97 17.51 -8.33 2.71
C GLY A 97 17.41 -9.86 2.75
N ALA A 98 17.92 -10.44 3.85
CA ALA A 98 18.09 -11.88 4.00
C ALA A 98 16.91 -12.58 4.72
N ALA A 99 15.92 -11.85 5.25
CA ALA A 99 14.86 -12.41 6.08
C ALA A 99 13.48 -12.44 5.39
N TRP A 100 12.60 -13.31 5.87
CA TRP A 100 11.29 -13.57 5.29
C TRP A 100 10.24 -12.61 5.88
N PRO A 101 9.25 -12.15 5.09
CA PRO A 101 8.18 -11.32 5.61
C PRO A 101 7.28 -12.11 6.57
N ALA A 102 6.83 -11.45 7.64
CA ALA A 102 5.84 -11.98 8.57
C ALA A 102 4.44 -11.92 7.95
N ALA A 103 4.16 -10.82 7.25
CA ALA A 103 2.91 -10.59 6.58
C ALA A 103 3.09 -9.85 5.25
N VAL A 104 2.18 -10.12 4.31
CA VAL A 104 2.05 -9.40 3.05
C VAL A 104 0.59 -9.00 2.87
N THR A 105 0.34 -7.70 2.73
CA THR A 105 -0.96 -7.20 2.27
C THR A 105 -0.93 -7.00 0.76
N VAL A 106 -1.96 -7.47 0.06
CA VAL A 106 -2.11 -7.43 -1.40
C VAL A 106 -3.34 -6.57 -1.72
N CYS A 107 -3.13 -5.40 -2.34
CA CYS A 107 -4.20 -4.44 -2.66
C CYS A 107 -4.13 -4.05 -4.14
N PHE A 108 -4.92 -4.73 -4.96
CA PHE A 108 -5.09 -4.44 -6.39
C PHE A 108 -6.57 -4.21 -6.71
N GLY A 109 -6.88 -3.75 -7.93
CA GLY A 109 -8.26 -3.58 -8.39
C GLY A 109 -8.63 -2.15 -8.79
N ALA A 110 -7.93 -1.12 -8.29
CA ALA A 110 -8.20 0.30 -8.60
C ALA A 110 -8.18 0.60 -10.08
N ASN A 111 -7.06 0.18 -10.64
CA ASN A 111 -6.62 0.50 -11.97
C ASN A 111 -7.23 -0.51 -12.93
N ASP A 112 -7.22 -1.77 -12.52
CA ASP A 112 -7.86 -2.92 -13.17
C ASP A 112 -9.34 -2.66 -13.47
N ALA A 113 -10.07 -2.05 -12.51
CA ALA A 113 -11.48 -1.70 -12.62
C ALA A 113 -11.78 -0.49 -13.53
N SER A 114 -10.77 0.10 -14.19
CA SER A 114 -11.01 1.10 -15.23
C SER A 114 -11.91 0.53 -16.32
N LEU A 115 -12.78 1.36 -16.89
CA LEU A 115 -13.64 0.93 -17.99
C LEU A 115 -12.83 0.82 -19.29
N PRO A 116 -13.00 -0.26 -20.08
CA PRO A 116 -12.20 -0.52 -21.28
C PRO A 116 -12.42 0.49 -22.41
N ASP A 117 -13.51 1.25 -22.37
CA ASP A 117 -13.93 2.22 -23.38
C ASP A 117 -13.81 3.68 -22.91
N ARG A 118 -12.98 3.95 -21.89
CA ARG A 118 -12.79 5.29 -21.27
C ARG A 118 -11.31 5.72 -21.19
N ALA A 119 -11.07 6.95 -20.71
CA ALA A 119 -9.76 7.61 -20.71
C ALA A 119 -8.63 6.82 -19.98
N SER A 120 -8.97 5.95 -19.02
CA SER A 120 -8.02 5.08 -18.30
C SER A 120 -7.97 3.63 -18.82
N LYS A 121 -8.44 3.33 -20.04
CA LYS A 121 -8.51 1.97 -20.60
C LYS A 121 -7.20 1.18 -20.60
N LEU A 122 -6.03 1.86 -20.63
CA LEU A 122 -4.73 1.18 -20.58
C LEU A 122 -4.47 0.48 -19.24
N GLN A 123 -5.16 0.89 -18.19
CA GLN A 123 -5.08 0.30 -16.87
C GLN A 123 -6.04 -0.87 -16.68
N HIS A 124 -7.02 -1.01 -17.58
CA HIS A 124 -8.04 -2.05 -17.48
C HIS A 124 -7.42 -3.46 -17.59
N VAL A 125 -7.86 -4.33 -16.68
CA VAL A 125 -7.54 -5.75 -16.66
C VAL A 125 -8.86 -6.50 -16.59
N PRO A 126 -9.27 -7.29 -17.60
CA PRO A 126 -10.52 -8.05 -17.57
C PRO A 126 -10.69 -8.85 -16.29
N LEU A 127 -11.93 -8.91 -15.76
CA LEU A 127 -12.21 -9.53 -14.47
C LEU A 127 -11.71 -11.00 -14.34
N PRO A 128 -11.80 -11.87 -15.37
CA PRO A 128 -11.19 -13.20 -15.32
C PRO A 128 -9.66 -13.15 -15.15
N GLU A 129 -8.99 -12.30 -15.93
CA GLU A 129 -7.53 -12.09 -15.86
C GLU A 129 -7.12 -11.56 -14.48
N TYR A 130 -7.89 -10.64 -13.90
CA TYR A 130 -7.68 -10.13 -12.55
C TYR A 130 -7.73 -11.24 -11.48
N LYS A 131 -8.73 -12.14 -11.55
CA LYS A 131 -8.83 -13.29 -10.62
C LYS A 131 -7.66 -14.24 -10.77
N GLU A 132 -7.26 -14.55 -12.00
CA GLU A 132 -6.11 -15.41 -12.28
C GLU A 132 -4.81 -14.79 -11.75
N ASN A 133 -4.60 -13.50 -11.99
CA ASN A 133 -3.43 -12.79 -11.50
C ASN A 133 -3.39 -12.73 -9.97
N LEU A 134 -4.52 -12.49 -9.29
CA LEU A 134 -4.58 -12.52 -7.81
C LEU A 134 -4.22 -13.90 -7.27
N ARG A 135 -4.75 -14.97 -7.87
CA ARG A 135 -4.41 -16.35 -7.50
C ARG A 135 -2.92 -16.62 -7.66
N ALA A 136 -2.36 -16.27 -8.81
CA ALA A 136 -0.94 -16.46 -9.09
C ALA A 136 -0.04 -15.72 -8.09
N ILE A 137 -0.40 -14.47 -7.72
CA ILE A 137 0.33 -13.71 -6.70
C ILE A 137 0.25 -14.42 -5.34
N CYS A 138 -0.94 -14.84 -4.91
CA CYS A 138 -1.12 -15.53 -3.63
C CYS A 138 -0.35 -16.85 -3.60
N ASP A 139 -0.47 -17.66 -4.65
CA ASP A 139 0.18 -18.96 -4.76
C ASP A 139 1.71 -18.81 -4.72
N LEU A 140 2.25 -17.78 -5.38
CA LEU A 140 3.68 -17.48 -5.33
C LEU A 140 4.14 -17.07 -3.93
N LEU A 141 3.41 -16.17 -3.26
CA LEU A 141 3.74 -15.71 -1.91
C LEU A 141 3.78 -16.90 -0.92
N LEU A 142 2.77 -17.76 -0.97
CA LEU A 142 2.64 -18.93 -0.11
C LEU A 142 3.70 -20.00 -0.42
N ALA A 143 4.01 -20.21 -1.70
CA ALA A 143 5.08 -21.13 -2.11
C ALA A 143 6.47 -20.63 -1.67
N ARG A 144 6.68 -19.31 -1.69
CA ARG A 144 7.96 -18.69 -1.35
C ARG A 144 8.21 -18.64 0.16
N TRP A 145 7.18 -18.32 0.94
CA TRP A 145 7.24 -18.20 2.40
C TRP A 145 6.10 -18.98 3.05
N PRO A 146 6.31 -20.26 3.40
CA PRO A 146 5.24 -21.13 3.91
C PRO A 146 4.55 -20.65 5.19
N SER A 147 5.18 -19.73 5.95
CA SER A 147 4.63 -19.18 7.19
C SER A 147 4.15 -17.74 7.07
N VAL A 148 4.16 -17.14 5.87
CA VAL A 148 3.73 -15.75 5.69
C VAL A 148 2.22 -15.60 5.86
N VAL A 149 1.80 -14.57 6.56
CA VAL A 149 0.40 -14.16 6.62
C VAL A 149 0.06 -13.33 5.40
N VAL A 150 -0.73 -13.87 4.46
CA VAL A 150 -1.22 -13.11 3.29
C VAL A 150 -2.61 -12.56 3.57
N ILE A 151 -2.78 -11.24 3.41
CA ILE A 151 -4.05 -10.54 3.57
C ILE A 151 -4.39 -9.84 2.25
N LEU A 152 -5.55 -10.16 1.68
CA LEU A 152 -6.08 -9.46 0.51
C LEU A 152 -6.91 -8.26 0.96
N VAL A 153 -6.70 -7.10 0.35
CA VAL A 153 -7.48 -5.89 0.59
C VAL A 153 -8.24 -5.57 -0.69
N THR A 154 -9.55 -5.42 -0.58
CA THR A 154 -10.37 -5.09 -1.75
C THR A 154 -10.11 -3.66 -2.22
N PRO A 155 -10.36 -3.35 -3.50
CA PRO A 155 -10.41 -1.98 -3.95
C PRO A 155 -11.43 -1.13 -3.16
N PRO A 156 -11.12 0.07 -2.63
CA PRO A 156 -12.10 1.01 -2.11
C PRO A 156 -13.17 1.36 -3.16
N PRO A 157 -14.30 1.90 -2.69
CA PRO A 157 -15.34 2.38 -3.58
C PRO A 157 -14.86 3.60 -4.38
N ILE A 158 -15.57 3.90 -5.47
CA ILE A 158 -15.27 5.02 -6.37
C ILE A 158 -16.39 6.05 -6.28
N HIS A 159 -16.07 7.33 -6.21
CA HIS A 159 -17.07 8.38 -6.35
C HIS A 159 -17.22 8.79 -7.82
N ASP A 160 -18.18 8.18 -8.51
CA ASP A 160 -18.43 8.35 -9.95
C ASP A 160 -18.50 9.82 -10.37
N HIS A 161 -19.28 10.64 -9.66
CA HIS A 161 -19.42 12.06 -9.99
C HIS A 161 -18.12 12.87 -9.79
N ALA A 162 -17.30 12.52 -8.80
CA ALA A 162 -15.98 13.13 -8.65
C ALA A 162 -15.04 12.67 -9.78
N ARG A 163 -15.12 11.41 -10.22
CA ARG A 163 -14.32 10.92 -11.36
C ARG A 163 -14.65 11.64 -12.66
N VAL A 164 -15.88 12.09 -12.88
CA VAL A 164 -16.20 12.97 -14.03
C VAL A 164 -15.38 14.27 -14.01
N ARG A 165 -15.12 14.85 -12.83
CA ARG A 165 -14.41 16.13 -12.66
C ARG A 165 -12.89 15.99 -12.62
N TYR A 166 -12.39 14.90 -12.08
CA TYR A 166 -10.96 14.66 -11.82
C TYR A 166 -10.39 13.53 -12.68
N GLN A 167 -10.87 13.41 -13.93
CA GLN A 167 -10.42 12.40 -14.88
C GLN A 167 -8.90 12.48 -15.09
N CYS A 168 -8.27 11.32 -15.24
CA CYS A 168 -6.87 11.21 -15.63
C CYS A 168 -6.83 10.63 -17.05
N GLY A 169 -6.24 11.39 -17.99
CA GLY A 169 -6.11 11.03 -19.41
C GLY A 169 -6.76 12.05 -20.36
N ASP A 170 -6.30 12.05 -21.61
CA ASP A 170 -6.86 12.89 -22.68
C ASP A 170 -8.18 12.32 -23.21
N GLY A 171 -9.15 13.20 -23.44
CA GLY A 171 -10.46 12.84 -24.01
C GLY A 171 -11.61 12.93 -22.99
N CYS A 172 -12.07 14.15 -22.73
CA CYS A 172 -13.22 14.41 -21.87
C CYS A 172 -14.52 13.93 -22.53
N SER A 173 -14.87 12.66 -22.30
CA SER A 173 -16.18 12.09 -22.71
C SER A 173 -17.35 12.58 -21.85
N GLY A 174 -17.08 13.34 -20.78
CA GLY A 174 -18.07 13.70 -19.76
C GLY A 174 -18.51 12.53 -18.87
N LEU A 175 -17.95 11.34 -19.08
CA LEU A 175 -18.24 10.12 -18.33
C LEU A 175 -17.06 9.76 -17.42
N PRO A 176 -17.30 9.14 -16.26
CA PRO A 176 -16.22 8.72 -15.39
C PRO A 176 -15.46 7.55 -16.01
N GLU A 177 -14.13 7.54 -15.87
CA GLU A 177 -13.29 6.46 -16.42
C GLU A 177 -13.23 5.21 -15.53
N ARG A 178 -13.77 5.32 -14.31
CA ARG A 178 -14.01 4.26 -13.32
C ARG A 178 -15.36 4.49 -12.66
N THR A 179 -16.08 3.42 -12.35
CA THR A 179 -17.36 3.48 -11.63
C THR A 179 -17.30 2.64 -10.37
N ASN A 180 -18.12 2.98 -9.39
CA ASN A 180 -18.26 2.21 -8.16
C ASN A 180 -18.81 0.80 -8.43
N GLU A 181 -19.67 0.66 -9.44
CA GLU A 181 -20.19 -0.63 -9.88
C GLU A 181 -19.06 -1.53 -10.38
N SER A 182 -18.18 -1.00 -11.24
CA SER A 182 -17.00 -1.73 -11.71
C SER A 182 -16.11 -2.09 -10.52
N ALA A 183 -15.73 -1.12 -9.68
CA ALA A 183 -14.90 -1.39 -8.49
C ALA A 183 -15.50 -2.47 -7.58
N GLY A 184 -16.83 -2.48 -7.40
CA GLY A 184 -17.53 -3.50 -6.63
C GLY A 184 -17.43 -4.91 -7.23
N ALA A 185 -17.37 -5.04 -8.56
CA ALA A 185 -17.12 -6.33 -9.21
C ALA A 185 -15.71 -6.87 -8.90
N TYR A 186 -14.69 -6.02 -8.92
CA TYR A 186 -13.31 -6.39 -8.55
C TYR A 186 -13.15 -6.63 -7.05
N ALA A 187 -13.91 -5.91 -6.21
CA ALA A 187 -13.97 -6.17 -4.78
C ALA A 187 -14.52 -7.57 -4.48
N ARG A 188 -15.66 -7.94 -5.07
CA ARG A 188 -16.22 -9.29 -4.94
C ARG A 188 -15.24 -10.37 -5.43
N ALA A 189 -14.64 -10.15 -6.59
CA ALA A 189 -13.63 -11.08 -7.13
C ALA A 189 -12.41 -11.25 -6.21
N CYS A 190 -11.96 -10.18 -5.55
CA CYS A 190 -10.88 -10.24 -4.56
C CYS A 190 -11.26 -11.09 -3.34
N VAL A 191 -12.46 -10.88 -2.79
CA VAL A 191 -12.99 -11.68 -1.66
C VAL A 191 -13.15 -13.15 -2.05
N GLU A 192 -13.68 -13.43 -3.25
CA GLU A 192 -13.81 -14.80 -3.76
C GLU A 192 -12.44 -15.50 -3.85
N VAL A 193 -11.43 -14.85 -4.42
CA VAL A 193 -10.08 -15.43 -4.51
C VAL A 193 -9.47 -15.67 -3.13
N ALA A 194 -9.68 -14.76 -2.18
CA ALA A 194 -9.23 -14.96 -0.80
C ALA A 194 -9.87 -16.22 -0.19
N ALA A 195 -11.19 -16.37 -0.34
CA ALA A 195 -11.93 -17.52 0.16
C ALA A 195 -11.47 -18.84 -0.49
N GLU A 196 -11.25 -18.84 -1.82
CA GLU A 196 -10.71 -19.99 -2.57
C GLU A 196 -9.34 -20.46 -2.06
N ARG A 197 -8.56 -19.57 -1.46
CA ARG A 197 -7.22 -19.84 -0.92
C ARG A 197 -7.17 -19.96 0.60
N GLY A 198 -8.31 -19.86 1.28
CA GLY A 198 -8.36 -19.83 2.74
C GLY A 198 -7.61 -18.63 3.35
N LEU A 199 -7.47 -17.53 2.60
CA LEU A 199 -6.81 -16.32 3.02
C LEU A 199 -7.81 -15.30 3.57
N ARG A 200 -7.31 -14.38 4.41
CA ARG A 200 -8.13 -13.30 4.93
C ARG A 200 -8.33 -12.22 3.87
N ALA A 201 -9.57 -11.77 3.68
CA ALA A 201 -9.92 -10.58 2.92
C ALA A 201 -10.39 -9.45 3.83
N ILE A 202 -9.96 -8.22 3.53
CA ILE A 202 -10.48 -6.98 4.10
C ILE A 202 -11.32 -6.29 3.02
N ASP A 203 -12.65 -6.34 3.19
CA ASP A 203 -13.58 -5.71 2.25
C ASP A 203 -13.75 -4.21 2.53
N ILE A 204 -12.77 -3.42 2.11
CA ILE A 204 -12.77 -1.95 2.21
C ILE A 204 -13.88 -1.34 1.35
N TRP A 205 -14.17 -1.91 0.18
CA TRP A 205 -15.27 -1.48 -0.70
C TRP A 205 -16.58 -1.35 0.07
N SER A 206 -17.01 -2.44 0.74
CA SER A 206 -18.26 -2.44 1.50
C SER A 206 -18.15 -1.64 2.80
N LYS A 207 -17.02 -1.74 3.52
CA LYS A 207 -16.84 -1.09 4.83
C LYS A 207 -16.93 0.43 4.76
N MET A 208 -16.29 1.05 3.77
CA MET A 208 -16.35 2.52 3.60
C MET A 208 -17.77 3.00 3.33
N GLN A 209 -18.54 2.26 2.51
CA GLN A 209 -19.88 2.64 2.10
C GLN A 209 -20.94 2.52 3.20
N ARG A 210 -20.61 1.91 4.35
CA ARG A 210 -21.50 1.89 5.54
C ARG A 210 -21.66 3.27 6.19
N PHE A 211 -20.76 4.21 5.88
CA PHE A 211 -20.78 5.56 6.42
C PHE A 211 -21.45 6.52 5.44
N PRO A 212 -22.54 7.21 5.83
CA PRO A 212 -23.13 8.25 4.99
C PRO A 212 -22.11 9.33 4.60
N GLY A 213 -22.08 9.71 3.33
CA GLY A 213 -21.14 10.71 2.81
C GLY A 213 -19.69 10.23 2.69
N TRP A 214 -19.46 8.91 2.63
CA TRP A 214 -18.13 8.31 2.41
C TRP A 214 -17.45 8.85 1.16
N GLU A 215 -18.21 9.26 0.14
CA GLU A 215 -17.72 9.71 -1.16
C GLU A 215 -16.74 10.87 -1.05
N ASN A 216 -17.01 11.83 -0.15
CA ASN A 216 -16.17 13.01 0.06
C ASN A 216 -15.39 12.94 1.38
N SER A 217 -15.90 12.19 2.37
CA SER A 217 -15.21 12.06 3.65
C SER A 217 -14.07 11.05 3.59
N SER A 218 -14.17 10.01 2.75
CA SER A 218 -13.15 8.96 2.58
C SER A 218 -12.32 9.13 1.32
N LEU A 219 -12.80 9.85 0.28
CA LEU A 219 -12.08 10.04 -0.98
C LEU A 219 -11.86 11.52 -1.31
N ARG A 220 -10.64 11.86 -1.75
CA ARG A 220 -10.22 13.25 -2.08
C ARG A 220 -10.74 13.68 -3.46
N ASP A 221 -10.54 12.81 -4.45
CA ASP A 221 -10.80 13.06 -5.88
C ASP A 221 -11.69 11.95 -6.49
N GLY A 222 -12.40 11.25 -5.61
CA GLY A 222 -13.25 10.11 -5.94
C GLY A 222 -12.51 8.79 -6.19
N LEU A 223 -11.19 8.75 -5.95
CA LEU A 223 -10.38 7.53 -6.02
C LEU A 223 -9.38 7.44 -4.87
N HIS A 224 -8.60 8.49 -4.63
CA HIS A 224 -7.58 8.48 -3.58
C HIS A 224 -8.18 8.73 -2.20
N LEU A 225 -7.63 8.04 -1.20
CA LEU A 225 -8.09 8.14 0.18
C LEU A 225 -7.75 9.49 0.81
N THR A 226 -8.70 10.05 1.57
CA THR A 226 -8.46 11.12 2.54
C THR A 226 -7.73 10.58 3.78
N PRO A 227 -7.30 11.42 4.74
CA PRO A 227 -6.79 10.92 6.02
C PRO A 227 -7.78 10.01 6.76
N ARG A 228 -9.09 10.28 6.66
CA ARG A 228 -10.14 9.41 7.22
C ARG A 228 -10.20 8.06 6.48
N GLY A 229 -10.16 8.07 5.15
CA GLY A 229 -10.13 6.84 4.35
C GLY A 229 -8.90 5.98 4.67
N ASN A 230 -7.73 6.60 4.74
CA ASN A 230 -6.47 5.95 5.11
C ASN A 230 -6.53 5.35 6.51
N ARG A 231 -7.06 6.10 7.50
CA ARG A 231 -7.25 5.59 8.86
C ARG A 231 -8.12 4.34 8.90
N MET A 232 -9.20 4.31 8.12
CA MET A 232 -10.10 3.17 8.04
C MET A 232 -9.38 1.91 7.53
N VAL A 233 -8.56 2.03 6.48
CA VAL A 233 -7.74 0.92 5.97
C VAL A 233 -6.71 0.48 7.01
N PHE A 234 -6.01 1.43 7.62
CA PHE A 234 -5.01 1.16 8.66
C PHE A 234 -5.59 0.34 9.82
N GLU A 235 -6.73 0.76 10.38
CA GLU A 235 -7.35 0.11 11.53
C GLU A 235 -7.76 -1.34 11.20
N GLU A 236 -8.29 -1.57 10.00
CA GLU A 236 -8.68 -2.90 9.52
C GLU A 236 -7.47 -3.82 9.30
N VAL A 237 -6.37 -3.28 8.76
CA VAL A 237 -5.14 -4.03 8.56
C VAL A 237 -4.49 -4.37 9.91
N VAL A 238 -4.41 -3.42 10.84
CA VAL A 238 -3.88 -3.69 12.20
C VAL A 238 -4.72 -4.76 12.90
N PHE A 239 -6.04 -4.67 12.80
CA PHE A 239 -6.92 -5.70 13.36
C PHE A 239 -6.66 -7.08 12.75
N ALA A 240 -6.52 -7.16 11.42
CA ALA A 240 -6.19 -8.41 10.73
C ALA A 240 -4.82 -8.98 11.11
N LEU A 241 -3.81 -8.12 11.28
CA LEU A 241 -2.47 -8.53 11.73
C LEU A 241 -2.49 -9.02 13.18
N LYS A 242 -3.24 -8.34 14.05
CA LYS A 242 -3.42 -8.77 15.45
C LYS A 242 -4.09 -10.14 15.54
N ASP A 243 -5.17 -10.36 14.79
CA ASP A 243 -5.85 -11.67 14.71
C ASP A 243 -4.87 -12.79 14.27
N ALA A 244 -3.85 -12.44 13.50
CA ALA A 244 -2.80 -13.34 13.04
C ALA A 244 -1.59 -13.42 13.98
N SER A 245 -1.71 -12.96 15.23
CA SER A 245 -0.62 -12.90 16.23
C SER A 245 0.57 -12.02 15.84
N LEU A 246 0.34 -11.00 15.02
CA LEU A 246 1.31 -9.96 14.64
C LEU A 246 0.93 -8.59 15.22
N GLY A 247 0.29 -8.58 16.40
CA GLY A 247 0.07 -7.38 17.19
C GLY A 247 1.33 -6.94 17.93
N LEU A 248 1.40 -5.67 18.36
CA LEU A 248 2.55 -5.14 19.10
C LEU A 248 2.81 -5.88 20.42
N ASP A 249 1.76 -6.43 21.02
CA ASP A 249 1.78 -7.27 22.22
C ASP A 249 2.42 -8.65 21.98
N ALA A 250 2.47 -9.12 20.73
CA ALA A 250 3.06 -10.40 20.36
C ALA A 250 4.46 -10.27 19.76
N LEU A 251 4.88 -9.07 19.34
CA LEU A 251 6.17 -8.83 18.71
C LEU A 251 7.22 -8.36 19.74
N PRO A 252 8.43 -8.95 19.77
CA PRO A 252 9.50 -8.43 20.60
C PRO A 252 9.94 -7.05 20.10
N ALA A 253 10.47 -6.22 21.00
CA ALA A 253 11.15 -5.01 20.59
C ALA A 253 12.44 -5.38 19.83
N ASP A 254 12.74 -4.64 18.75
CA ASP A 254 13.94 -4.86 17.93
C ASP A 254 15.24 -4.63 18.73
N LEU A 255 15.19 -3.69 19.69
CA LEU A 255 16.29 -3.36 20.59
C LEU A 255 15.78 -3.11 22.02
N PRO A 256 16.65 -3.25 23.03
CA PRO A 256 16.29 -2.97 24.42
C PRO A 256 15.63 -1.61 24.58
N LEU A 257 14.64 -1.54 25.48
CA LEU A 257 14.10 -0.25 25.88
C LEU A 257 15.15 0.49 26.70
N PHE A 258 15.23 1.81 26.49
CA PHE A 258 16.18 2.64 27.24
C PHE A 258 15.97 2.52 28.76
N CYS A 259 14.72 2.38 29.22
CA CYS A 259 14.39 2.18 30.63
C CYS A 259 14.87 0.84 31.20
N ASP A 260 15.10 -0.16 30.36
CA ASP A 260 15.56 -1.49 30.74
C ASP A 260 17.08 -1.64 30.56
N THR A 261 17.73 -0.56 30.10
CA THR A 261 19.18 -0.52 29.88
C THR A 261 19.90 -0.15 31.17
N ASP A 262 20.85 -0.98 31.60
CA ASP A 262 21.71 -0.63 32.75
C ASP A 262 22.58 0.58 32.39
N PRO A 263 22.43 1.74 33.05
CA PRO A 263 23.19 2.94 32.71
C PRO A 263 24.70 2.78 32.96
N ASN A 264 25.11 1.82 33.80
CA ASN A 264 26.51 1.55 34.09
C ASN A 264 27.11 0.49 33.14
N ASN A 265 26.26 -0.28 32.45
CA ASN A 265 26.70 -1.29 31.49
C ASN A 265 25.67 -1.50 30.37
N PRO A 266 25.47 -0.48 29.51
CA PRO A 266 24.42 -0.51 28.49
C PRO A 266 24.64 -1.62 27.45
N VAL A 267 25.89 -2.06 27.26
CA VAL A 267 26.26 -3.12 26.31
C VAL A 267 25.65 -4.47 26.71
N LYS A 268 25.49 -4.73 28.01
CA LYS A 268 24.92 -6.00 28.50
C LYS A 268 23.49 -6.20 27.99
N SER A 269 22.71 -5.13 27.93
CA SER A 269 21.31 -5.17 27.47
C SER A 269 21.18 -5.57 25.99
N PHE A 270 22.24 -5.43 25.17
CA PHE A 270 22.24 -5.84 23.76
C PHE A 270 22.68 -7.31 23.54
N HIS A 271 22.97 -8.06 24.61
CA HIS A 271 23.47 -9.43 24.56
C HIS A 271 22.54 -10.46 25.23
N GLU A 272 21.43 -10.01 25.81
CA GLU A 272 20.35 -10.83 26.39
C GLU A 272 19.23 -11.03 25.38
#